data_AF-A0A090WKU7-F1
#
_entry.id   AF-A0A090WKU7-F1
#
_cell.length_a   1.000
_cell.length_b   1.000
_cell.length_c   1.000
_cell.angle_alpha   90.00
_cell.angle_beta   90.00
_cell.angle_gamma   90.00
#
_symmetry.space_group_name_H-M   'P 1'
#
loop_
_entity.id
_entity.type
_entity.pdbx_description
1 polymer ?
#
loop_
_entity_poly.entity_id
_entity_poly.type
_entity_poly.pdbx_seq_one_letter_code
_entity_poly.pdbx_strand_id
1 'polypeptide(L)'
;MENTLSSLLFERNYAKFYEVDYARASYSEELINGLYANAYVGYERRQPLTNITDQVFFSQSDVDYTSNNPLQLDNSRLALIDEHEMVKVGLGLTIRPGQKFQSYPDQKYNINNEKYPTITLNYEGALASDNSNYDYHQFRASLYQSFDMGNVGRSSYWVNGGTFINGDGISFLDYQHFNGNRLRYKLQALNPYGFGLLNYYDYSTNSDYAQVHLQHDFKGFILGKIPGLNKLNYDLILSGKALFTDRKPYFEASAGIDNIGFGKFRPFRVDYVHSITSGRSYGAFVVGINFGL
;
A
#
# COMPACT_ATOMS: atom_id res chain seq x y z
N MET A 1 12.32 7.12 1.31
CA MET A 1 12.59 8.42 0.67
C MET A 1 11.58 9.49 1.09
N GLU A 2 10.27 9.26 0.96
CA GLU A 2 9.25 10.26 1.34
C GLU A 2 9.35 10.70 2.82
N ASN A 3 9.53 9.76 3.75
CA ASN A 3 9.73 10.08 5.17
C ASN A 3 11.02 10.86 5.45
N THR A 4 12.09 10.61 4.68
CA THR A 4 13.37 11.33 4.82
C THR A 4 13.20 12.80 4.46
N LEU A 5 12.55 13.08 3.33
CA LEU A 5 12.20 14.46 2.92
C LEU A 5 11.28 15.12 3.95
N SER A 6 10.27 14.39 4.43
CA SER A 6 9.33 14.88 5.44
C SER A 6 10.01 15.23 6.77
N SER A 7 10.96 14.40 7.21
CA SER A 7 11.68 14.62 8.46
C SER A 7 12.61 15.83 8.32
N LEU A 8 13.53 15.80 7.35
CA LEU A 8 14.58 16.82 7.22
C LEU A 8 14.06 18.22 6.83
N LEU A 9 12.98 18.30 6.04
CA LEU A 9 12.48 19.59 5.53
C LEU A 9 11.28 20.14 6.32
N PHE A 10 10.53 19.27 7.01
CA PHE A 10 9.26 19.66 7.63
C PHE A 10 9.12 19.18 9.09
N GLU A 11 10.14 18.55 9.69
CA GLU A 11 10.12 18.00 11.06
C GLU A 11 9.01 16.97 11.29
N ARG A 12 8.62 16.24 10.23
CA ARG A 12 7.54 15.24 10.32
C ARG A 12 8.06 13.86 10.02
N ASN A 13 8.33 13.11 11.10
CA ASN A 13 8.66 11.70 11.04
C ASN A 13 7.40 10.84 11.22
N TYR A 14 7.01 10.13 10.16
CA TYR A 14 5.85 9.24 10.15
C TYR A 14 6.23 7.76 10.06
N ALA A 15 7.40 7.43 9.50
CA ALA A 15 7.88 6.06 9.45
C ALA A 15 8.48 5.67 10.80
N LYS A 16 8.08 4.50 11.28
CA LYS A 16 8.36 4.04 12.63
C LYS A 16 9.08 2.71 12.53
N PHE A 17 10.33 2.72 12.97
CA PHE A 17 11.31 1.67 12.69
C PHE A 17 11.52 0.78 13.91
N TYR A 18 11.91 -0.46 13.66
CA TYR A 18 12.35 -1.40 14.68
C TYR A 18 13.47 -2.23 14.07
N GLU A 19 14.29 -2.84 14.92
CA GLU A 19 15.39 -3.69 14.51
C GLU A 19 14.91 -5.14 14.44
N VAL A 20 15.40 -5.87 13.43
CA VAL A 20 15.11 -7.30 13.25
C VAL A 20 16.38 -8.04 12.89
N ASP A 21 16.81 -8.92 13.79
CA ASP A 21 17.77 -9.96 13.46
C ASP A 21 17.01 -11.18 12.95
N TYR A 22 17.35 -11.67 11.75
CA TYR A 22 16.59 -12.76 11.16
C TYR A 22 17.45 -13.73 10.35
N ALA A 23 16.96 -14.96 10.28
CA ALA A 23 17.39 -15.96 9.30
C ALA A 23 16.14 -16.50 8.60
N ARG A 24 16.11 -16.45 7.27
CA ARG A 24 14.94 -16.87 6.47
C ARG A 24 15.34 -17.76 5.31
N ALA A 25 14.64 -18.88 5.16
CA ALA A 25 14.66 -19.71 3.97
C ALA A 25 13.37 -19.44 3.16
N SER A 26 13.53 -19.23 1.85
CA SER A 26 12.42 -18.94 0.94
C SER A 26 12.50 -19.83 -0.30
N TYR A 27 11.35 -20.25 -0.79
CA TYR A 27 11.20 -20.99 -2.03
C TYR A 27 10.08 -20.36 -2.86
N SER A 28 10.27 -20.26 -4.18
CA SER A 28 9.26 -19.75 -5.09
C SER A 28 9.40 -20.41 -6.46
N GLU A 29 8.28 -20.86 -7.01
CA GLU A 29 8.25 -21.53 -8.31
C GLU A 29 6.92 -21.28 -9.03
N GLU A 30 6.97 -21.29 -10.36
CA GLU A 30 5.80 -21.43 -11.21
C GLU A 30 5.50 -22.93 -11.42
N LEU A 31 4.63 -23.50 -10.58
CA LEU A 31 4.32 -24.93 -10.56
C LEU A 31 3.77 -25.44 -11.91
N ILE A 32 2.87 -24.65 -12.49
CA ILE A 32 2.35 -24.81 -13.84
C ILE A 32 2.11 -23.42 -14.41
N ASN A 33 1.94 -23.30 -15.73
CA ASN A 33 1.79 -22.00 -16.37
C ASN A 33 0.62 -21.19 -15.76
N GLY A 34 0.94 -20.05 -15.14
CA GLY A 34 -0.02 -19.18 -14.46
C GLY A 34 -0.36 -19.58 -13.02
N LEU A 35 0.27 -20.60 -12.44
CA LEU A 35 0.15 -20.96 -11.03
C LEU A 35 1.50 -20.84 -10.35
N TYR A 36 1.64 -19.85 -9.48
CA TYR A 36 2.86 -19.60 -8.73
C TYR A 36 2.64 -19.97 -7.28
N ALA A 37 3.59 -20.67 -6.69
CA ALA A 37 3.65 -20.93 -5.28
C ALA A 37 4.91 -20.28 -4.69
N ASN A 38 4.78 -19.74 -3.49
CA ASN A 38 5.91 -19.32 -2.69
C ASN A 38 5.72 -19.77 -1.25
N ALA A 39 6.81 -20.13 -0.60
CA ALA A 39 6.83 -20.50 0.80
C ALA A 39 8.05 -19.87 1.46
N TYR A 40 7.92 -19.51 2.73
CA TYR A 40 9.07 -19.13 3.54
C TYR A 40 8.90 -19.62 4.98
N VAL A 41 10.04 -19.84 5.62
CA VAL A 41 10.16 -20.04 7.05
C VAL A 41 11.35 -19.23 7.55
N GLY A 42 11.21 -18.55 8.66
CA GLY A 42 12.30 -17.79 9.25
C GLY A 42 12.12 -17.53 10.72
N TYR A 43 13.24 -17.38 11.41
CA TYR A 43 13.30 -16.89 12.78
C TYR A 43 13.55 -15.38 12.75
N GLU A 44 12.86 -14.65 13.63
CA GLU A 44 12.97 -13.20 13.79
C GLU A 44 13.11 -12.86 15.28
N ARG A 45 14.17 -12.14 15.65
CA ARG A 45 14.29 -11.44 16.94
C ARG A 45 14.10 -9.95 16.68
N ARG A 46 13.10 -9.36 17.33
CA ARG A 46 12.67 -7.97 17.07
C ARG A 46 12.93 -7.11 18.28
N GLN A 47 13.47 -5.92 18.05
CA GLN A 47 13.87 -5.00 19.12
C GLN A 47 13.38 -3.58 18.83
N PRO A 48 12.85 -2.86 19.83
CA PRO A 48 12.41 -1.49 19.64
C PRO A 48 13.59 -0.55 19.43
N LEU A 49 13.42 0.42 18.54
CA LEU A 49 14.37 1.51 18.36
C LEU A 49 13.83 2.81 18.96
N THR A 50 14.73 3.62 19.51
CA THR A 50 14.43 4.98 20.00
C THR A 50 15.03 6.02 19.07
N ASN A 51 14.44 7.22 19.03
CA ASN A 51 14.98 8.32 18.22
C ASN A 51 16.31 8.78 18.83
N ILE A 52 17.37 8.78 18.03
CA ILE A 52 18.72 9.18 18.47
C ILE A 52 19.12 10.60 18.07
N THR A 53 18.35 11.24 17.18
CA THR A 53 18.63 12.59 16.68
C THR A 53 17.34 13.31 16.31
N ASP A 54 17.37 14.64 16.46
CA ASP A 54 16.35 15.61 16.09
C ASP A 54 16.79 16.47 14.89
N GLN A 55 17.77 16.01 14.12
CA GLN A 55 18.30 16.78 12.99
C GLN A 55 17.22 17.19 11.99
N VAL A 56 17.27 18.47 11.61
CA VAL A 56 16.40 19.13 10.62
C VAL A 56 17.20 20.19 9.88
N PHE A 57 16.83 20.50 8.64
CA PHE A 57 17.38 21.65 7.91
C PHE A 57 16.64 22.96 8.17
N PHE A 58 15.34 22.90 8.46
CA PHE A 58 14.48 24.07 8.68
C PHE A 58 13.60 23.85 9.91
N SER A 59 13.96 24.47 11.04
CA SER A 59 13.27 24.28 12.30
C SER A 59 11.93 25.02 12.37
N GLN A 60 10.90 24.40 12.94
CA GLN A 60 9.59 25.00 13.21
C GLN A 60 9.34 25.03 14.72
N SER A 61 8.93 26.19 15.25
CA SER A 61 8.82 26.41 16.70
C SER A 61 7.75 25.57 17.40
N ASP A 62 6.80 25.00 16.66
CA ASP A 62 5.62 24.30 17.20
C ASP A 62 5.56 22.82 16.78
N VAL A 63 6.68 22.24 16.33
CA VAL A 63 6.73 20.85 15.83
C VAL A 63 7.86 20.07 16.48
N ASP A 64 7.48 19.01 17.21
CA ASP A 64 8.43 18.04 17.74
C ASP A 64 8.31 16.70 17.02
N TYR A 65 9.43 15.98 16.91
CA TYR A 65 9.40 14.61 16.40
C TYR A 65 8.63 13.69 17.35
N THR A 66 7.69 12.94 16.78
CA THR A 66 6.97 11.91 17.53
C THR A 66 7.89 10.74 17.88
N SER A 67 7.70 10.15 19.07
CA SER A 67 8.48 8.98 19.50
C SER A 67 8.33 7.81 18.52
N ASN A 68 9.37 7.00 18.45
CA ASN A 68 9.36 5.74 17.70
C ASN A 68 8.76 4.59 18.54
N ASN A 69 8.90 4.67 19.87
CA ASN A 69 8.28 3.79 20.85
C ASN A 69 8.08 4.54 22.19
N PRO A 70 6.86 4.66 22.75
CA PRO A 70 5.59 4.20 22.18
C PRO A 70 5.24 4.96 20.90
N LEU A 71 4.62 4.22 19.98
CA LEU A 71 4.05 4.73 18.75
C LEU A 71 2.68 5.35 19.05
N GLN A 72 2.56 6.67 18.88
CA GLN A 72 1.26 7.33 18.92
C GLN A 72 0.49 7.02 17.64
N LEU A 73 -0.57 6.22 17.78
CA LEU A 73 -1.45 5.83 16.67
C LEU A 73 -2.44 6.94 16.35
N ASP A 74 -3.08 7.48 17.39
CA ASP A 74 -3.98 8.63 17.33
C ASP A 74 -3.96 9.37 18.68
N ASN A 75 -4.80 10.40 18.82
CA ASN A 75 -4.85 11.23 20.04
C ASN A 75 -5.16 10.45 21.34
N SER A 76 -5.58 9.19 21.23
CA SER A 76 -6.03 8.37 22.37
C SER A 76 -5.34 7.01 22.49
N ARG A 77 -4.51 6.61 21.51
CA ARG A 77 -3.90 5.28 21.47
C ARG A 77 -2.38 5.34 21.31
N LEU A 78 -1.72 4.50 22.09
CA LEU A 78 -0.28 4.24 22.04
C LEU A 78 -0.07 2.74 21.77
N ALA A 79 0.85 2.41 20.88
CA ALA A 79 1.35 1.06 20.71
C ALA A 79 2.80 0.98 21.22
N LEU A 80 3.05 0.02 22.09
CA LEU A 80 4.39 -0.30 22.55
C LEU A 80 4.97 -1.41 21.67
N ILE A 81 6.25 -1.27 21.34
CA ILE A 81 7.04 -2.32 20.71
C ILE A 81 7.94 -2.89 21.79
N ASP A 82 7.72 -4.14 22.15
CA ASP A 82 8.58 -4.86 23.10
C ASP A 82 9.54 -5.78 22.34
N GLU A 83 10.67 -6.09 22.96
CA GLU A 83 11.57 -7.12 22.44
C GLU A 83 10.90 -8.50 22.51
N HIS A 84 10.93 -9.23 21.41
CA HIS A 84 10.35 -10.57 21.32
C HIS A 84 10.95 -11.34 20.14
N GLU A 85 10.84 -12.66 20.22
CA GLU A 85 11.33 -13.60 19.23
C GLU A 85 10.18 -14.44 18.69
N MET A 86 10.26 -14.88 17.43
CA MET A 86 9.26 -15.74 16.83
C MET A 86 9.78 -16.49 15.59
N VAL A 87 9.07 -17.54 15.21
CA VAL A 87 9.21 -18.20 13.90
C VAL A 87 8.05 -17.78 13.01
N LYS A 88 8.35 -17.19 11.85
CA LYS A 88 7.35 -16.87 10.82
C LYS A 88 7.35 -17.90 9.71
N VAL A 89 6.16 -18.38 9.37
CA VAL A 89 5.89 -19.23 8.22
C VAL A 89 4.95 -18.50 7.29
N GLY A 90 5.23 -18.51 5.99
CA GLY A 90 4.30 -17.98 5.00
C GLY A 90 4.15 -18.89 3.81
N LEU A 91 2.92 -18.95 3.29
CA LEU A 91 2.56 -19.67 2.07
C LEU A 91 1.79 -18.71 1.17
N GLY A 92 2.18 -18.61 -0.09
CA GLY A 92 1.54 -17.77 -1.08
C GLY A 92 1.21 -18.57 -2.33
N LEU A 93 0.05 -18.30 -2.89
CA LEU A 93 -0.46 -18.88 -4.12
C LEU A 93 -0.96 -17.75 -5.02
N THR A 94 -0.39 -17.62 -6.20
CA THR A 94 -0.83 -16.64 -7.21
C THR A 94 -1.30 -17.36 -8.45
N ILE A 95 -2.54 -17.07 -8.85
CA ILE A 95 -3.20 -17.65 -10.01
C ILE A 95 -3.42 -16.53 -11.04
N ARG A 96 -2.93 -16.75 -12.26
CA ARG A 96 -3.07 -15.86 -13.42
C ARG A 96 -3.76 -16.62 -14.56
N PRO A 97 -5.11 -16.64 -14.56
CA PRO A 97 -5.86 -17.41 -15.55
C PRO A 97 -5.52 -16.96 -16.98
N GLY A 98 -5.32 -17.93 -17.87
CA GLY A 98 -5.03 -17.67 -19.28
C GLY A 98 -3.71 -16.95 -19.54
N GLN A 99 -2.74 -17.02 -18.62
CA GLN A 99 -1.40 -16.51 -18.83
C GLN A 99 -0.78 -17.13 -20.09
N LYS A 100 -0.21 -16.29 -20.95
CA LYS A 100 0.53 -16.73 -22.13
C LYS A 100 2.01 -16.76 -21.81
N PHE A 101 2.80 -17.47 -22.60
CA PHE A 101 4.24 -17.44 -22.48
C PHE A 101 4.92 -17.60 -23.84
N GLN A 102 6.14 -17.10 -23.92
CA GLN A 102 7.08 -17.38 -25.00
C GLN A 102 8.19 -18.26 -24.42
N SER A 103 8.46 -19.39 -25.07
CA SER A 103 9.52 -20.30 -24.67
C SER A 103 10.68 -20.22 -25.64
N TYR A 104 11.86 -20.01 -25.09
CA TYR A 104 13.15 -20.10 -25.77
C TYR A 104 13.93 -21.30 -25.18
N PRO A 105 14.98 -21.79 -25.83
CA PRO A 105 15.74 -22.95 -25.34
C PRO A 105 16.27 -22.80 -23.90
N ASP A 106 16.56 -21.58 -23.47
CA ASP A 106 17.19 -21.23 -22.20
C ASP A 106 16.27 -20.49 -21.22
N GLN A 107 15.11 -20.00 -21.68
CA GLN A 107 14.24 -19.15 -20.86
C GLN A 107 12.77 -19.14 -21.27
N LYS A 108 11.91 -18.81 -20.31
CA LYS A 108 10.47 -18.63 -20.49
C LYS A 108 10.09 -17.19 -20.13
N TYR A 109 9.43 -16.49 -21.04
CA TYR A 109 8.84 -15.17 -20.77
C TYR A 109 7.34 -15.28 -20.58
N ASN A 110 6.88 -14.96 -19.38
CA ASN A 110 5.45 -14.93 -19.06
C ASN A 110 4.81 -13.61 -19.51
N ILE A 111 3.69 -13.71 -20.22
CA ILE A 111 2.91 -12.58 -20.73
C ILE A 111 1.58 -12.58 -19.99
N ASN A 112 1.36 -11.53 -19.19
CA ASN A 112 0.13 -11.35 -18.42
C ASN A 112 -1.07 -11.20 -19.36
N ASN A 113 -2.20 -11.79 -18.96
CA ASN A 113 -3.45 -11.71 -19.68
C ASN A 113 -4.42 -10.78 -18.93
N GLU A 114 -4.74 -9.64 -19.54
CA GLU A 114 -5.62 -8.62 -18.94
C GLU A 114 -7.10 -9.02 -18.93
N LYS A 115 -7.51 -10.07 -19.66
CA LYS A 115 -8.91 -10.54 -19.69
C LYS A 115 -9.38 -11.12 -18.36
N TYR A 116 -8.45 -11.59 -17.54
CA TYR A 116 -8.74 -12.22 -16.27
C TYR A 116 -7.97 -11.54 -15.13
N PRO A 117 -8.55 -11.48 -13.92
CA PRO A 117 -7.83 -10.97 -12.77
C PRO A 117 -6.72 -11.93 -12.31
N THR A 118 -5.69 -11.36 -11.71
CA THR A 118 -4.75 -12.10 -10.86
C THR A 118 -5.39 -12.33 -9.50
N ILE A 119 -5.43 -13.59 -9.06
CA ILE A 119 -5.90 -13.99 -7.73
C ILE A 119 -4.68 -14.34 -6.90
N THR A 120 -4.60 -13.82 -5.69
CA THR A 120 -3.54 -14.16 -4.74
C THR A 120 -4.15 -14.61 -3.42
N LEU A 121 -3.70 -15.74 -2.92
CA LEU A 121 -4.02 -16.28 -1.61
C LEU A 121 -2.73 -16.32 -0.81
N ASN A 122 -2.75 -15.81 0.42
CA ASN A 122 -1.61 -15.85 1.31
C ASN A 122 -2.05 -16.36 2.69
N TYR A 123 -1.21 -17.17 3.27
CA TYR A 123 -1.21 -17.52 4.68
C TYR A 123 0.10 -17.04 5.28
N GLU A 124 0.02 -16.51 6.49
CA GLU A 124 1.15 -16.16 7.32
C GLU A 124 0.87 -16.59 8.74
N GLY A 125 1.82 -17.22 9.41
CA GLY A 125 1.72 -17.54 10.82
C GLY A 125 2.98 -17.13 11.56
N ALA A 126 2.81 -16.49 12.72
CA ALA A 126 3.85 -16.38 13.73
C ALA A 126 3.63 -17.48 14.76
N LEU A 127 4.67 -18.26 15.03
CA LEU A 127 4.63 -19.45 15.85
C LEU A 127 5.82 -19.44 16.80
N ALA A 128 5.67 -20.14 17.93
CA ALA A 128 6.75 -20.36 18.88
C ALA A 128 7.40 -19.05 19.34
N SER A 129 6.57 -18.02 19.54
CA SER A 129 7.04 -16.79 20.14
C SER A 129 7.38 -17.01 21.60
N ASP A 130 8.40 -16.30 22.08
CA ASP A 130 8.75 -16.22 23.50
C ASP A 130 7.62 -15.58 24.34
N ASN A 131 6.76 -14.79 23.70
CA ASN A 131 5.47 -14.37 24.23
C ASN A 131 4.33 -15.09 23.49
N SER A 132 3.67 -16.05 24.14
CA SER A 132 2.61 -16.85 23.53
C SER A 132 1.40 -16.05 23.02
N ASN A 133 1.22 -14.80 23.47
CA ASN A 133 0.16 -13.91 22.95
C ASN A 133 0.47 -13.37 21.55
N TYR A 134 1.71 -13.52 21.06
CA TYR A 134 2.15 -13.08 19.74
C TYR A 134 2.06 -14.17 18.67
N ASP A 135 1.66 -15.39 19.03
CA ASP A 135 1.39 -16.45 18.07
C ASP A 135 0.05 -16.18 17.36
N TYR A 136 0.07 -16.12 16.03
CA TYR A 136 -1.12 -15.85 15.23
C TYR A 136 -1.08 -16.52 13.87
N HIS A 137 -2.24 -16.55 13.22
CA HIS A 137 -2.38 -16.91 11.82
C HIS A 137 -3.17 -15.84 11.10
N GLN A 138 -2.71 -15.43 9.92
CA GLN A 138 -3.41 -14.51 9.05
C GLN A 138 -3.64 -15.15 7.68
N PHE A 139 -4.89 -15.09 7.22
CA PHE A 139 -5.27 -15.49 5.88
C PHE A 139 -5.66 -14.26 5.08
N ARG A 140 -5.11 -14.13 3.88
CA ARG A 140 -5.33 -12.97 3.00
C ARG A 140 -5.67 -13.43 1.61
N ALA A 141 -6.69 -12.84 1.01
CA ALA A 141 -7.03 -13.01 -0.39
C ALA A 141 -7.01 -11.65 -1.09
N SER A 142 -6.58 -11.64 -2.35
CA SER A 142 -6.70 -10.44 -3.18
C SER A 142 -6.99 -10.77 -4.63
N LEU A 143 -7.70 -9.87 -5.29
CA LEU A 143 -8.03 -9.89 -6.70
C LEU A 143 -7.54 -8.58 -7.33
N TYR A 144 -6.75 -8.68 -8.39
CA TYR A 144 -6.29 -7.50 -9.13
C TYR A 144 -6.54 -7.69 -10.62
N GLN A 145 -7.16 -6.71 -11.26
CA GLN A 145 -7.24 -6.66 -12.72
C GLN A 145 -6.99 -5.25 -13.20
N SER A 146 -6.28 -5.12 -14.32
CA SER A 146 -6.26 -3.91 -15.11
C SER A 146 -6.43 -4.27 -16.57
N PHE A 147 -7.42 -3.65 -17.22
CA PHE A 147 -7.86 -4.00 -18.55
C PHE A 147 -8.18 -2.76 -19.38
N ASP A 148 -7.92 -2.87 -20.68
CA ASP A 148 -8.22 -1.86 -21.68
C ASP A 148 -9.73 -1.86 -22.02
N MET A 149 -10.33 -0.67 -22.07
CA MET A 149 -11.73 -0.45 -22.46
C MET A 149 -11.85 0.24 -23.83
N GLY A 150 -10.83 0.05 -24.68
CA GLY A 150 -10.67 0.70 -25.96
C GLY A 150 -10.56 2.21 -25.82
N ASN A 151 -11.34 2.92 -26.64
CA ASN A 151 -11.29 4.39 -26.72
C ASN A 151 -11.73 5.10 -25.44
N VAL A 152 -12.38 4.42 -24.50
CA VAL A 152 -12.82 5.04 -23.22
C VAL A 152 -11.67 5.14 -22.22
N GLY A 153 -10.62 4.33 -22.39
CA GLY A 153 -9.43 4.35 -21.54
C GLY A 153 -9.17 3.00 -20.86
N ARG A 154 -8.55 3.03 -19.68
CA ARG A 154 -8.11 1.84 -18.94
C ARG A 154 -8.71 1.82 -17.54
N SER A 155 -9.27 0.69 -17.16
CA SER A 155 -9.78 0.46 -15.81
C SER A 155 -8.85 -0.44 -15.02
N SER A 156 -8.83 -0.26 -13.71
CA SER A 156 -8.29 -1.23 -12.78
C SER A 156 -9.15 -1.33 -11.52
N TYR A 157 -9.15 -2.53 -10.95
CA TYR A 157 -9.66 -2.75 -9.62
C TYR A 157 -8.71 -3.63 -8.83
N TRP A 158 -8.68 -3.38 -7.53
CA TRP A 158 -8.02 -4.22 -6.55
C TRP A 158 -8.97 -4.43 -5.38
N VAL A 159 -9.21 -5.71 -5.06
CA VAL A 159 -9.97 -6.10 -3.89
C VAL A 159 -9.03 -6.92 -3.02
N ASN A 160 -8.98 -6.64 -1.74
CA ASN A 160 -8.18 -7.39 -0.79
C ASN A 160 -8.94 -7.53 0.51
N GLY A 161 -8.85 -8.70 1.14
CA GLY A 161 -9.39 -8.92 2.47
C GLY A 161 -8.63 -10.00 3.19
N GLY A 162 -8.81 -10.04 4.49
CA GLY A 162 -8.16 -11.04 5.34
C GLY A 162 -8.79 -11.12 6.71
N THR A 163 -8.36 -12.14 7.43
CA THR A 163 -8.81 -12.47 8.78
C THR A 163 -7.63 -12.99 9.59
N PHE A 164 -7.74 -12.90 10.91
CA PHE A 164 -6.77 -13.41 11.86
C PHE A 164 -7.39 -14.51 12.72
N ILE A 165 -6.59 -15.52 13.05
CA ILE A 165 -6.86 -16.48 14.11
C ILE A 165 -5.82 -16.22 15.20
N ASN A 166 -6.28 -16.15 16.45
CA ASN A 166 -5.47 -15.77 17.62
C ASN A 166 -4.80 -14.38 17.44
N GLY A 167 -5.50 -13.43 16.82
CA GLY A 167 -5.01 -12.05 16.66
C GLY A 167 -5.09 -11.21 17.94
N ASP A 168 -5.90 -11.63 18.92
CA ASP A 168 -6.24 -10.88 20.14
C ASP A 168 -5.06 -10.86 21.13
N GLY A 169 -4.08 -10.00 20.87
CA GLY A 169 -2.88 -9.86 21.74
C GLY A 169 -1.57 -9.75 20.97
N ILE A 170 -1.59 -9.88 19.65
CA ILE A 170 -0.39 -9.79 18.82
C ILE A 170 0.27 -8.43 18.93
N SER A 171 1.58 -8.39 18.67
CA SER A 171 2.32 -7.15 18.55
C SER A 171 1.72 -6.25 17.47
N PHE A 172 1.69 -4.93 17.71
CA PHE A 172 1.24 -3.95 16.72
C PHE A 172 1.98 -4.08 15.39
N LEU A 173 3.23 -4.58 15.42
CA LEU A 173 4.06 -4.81 14.24
C LEU A 173 3.46 -5.82 13.25
N ASP A 174 2.64 -6.75 13.73
CA ASP A 174 2.00 -7.79 12.91
C ASP A 174 0.53 -7.48 12.58
N TYR A 175 0.05 -6.28 12.93
CA TYR A 175 -1.27 -5.84 12.50
C TYR A 175 -1.29 -5.69 10.97
N GLN A 176 -2.46 -5.89 10.38
CA GLN A 176 -2.68 -5.46 9.01
C GLN A 176 -2.62 -3.94 8.96
N HIS A 177 -1.57 -3.41 8.34
CA HIS A 177 -1.45 -1.99 8.04
C HIS A 177 -1.97 -1.69 6.63
N PHE A 178 -2.58 -0.52 6.47
CA PHE A 178 -3.10 -0.05 5.19
C PHE A 178 -2.21 1.06 4.63
N ASN A 179 -2.00 1.04 3.31
CA ASN A 179 -1.14 1.99 2.63
C ASN A 179 -1.85 3.34 2.54
N GLY A 180 -1.74 4.13 3.61
CA GLY A 180 -2.23 5.49 3.69
C GLY A 180 -1.28 6.50 3.07
N ASN A 181 -1.70 7.76 3.09
CA ASN A 181 -0.85 8.87 2.74
C ASN A 181 -1.17 10.10 3.60
N ARG A 182 -0.29 10.36 4.58
CA ARG A 182 -0.36 11.58 5.39
C ARG A 182 0.39 12.73 4.74
N LEU A 183 1.28 12.43 3.79
CA LEU A 183 1.99 13.41 2.99
C LEU A 183 1.06 13.92 1.89
N ARG A 184 1.09 15.21 1.57
CA ARG A 184 0.30 15.78 0.45
C ARG A 184 0.98 15.58 -0.90
N TYR A 185 2.03 14.75 -0.95
CA TYR A 185 2.74 14.37 -2.15
C TYR A 185 3.06 12.87 -2.14
N LYS A 186 3.27 12.27 -3.32
CA LYS A 186 3.63 10.85 -3.48
C LYS A 186 4.61 10.65 -4.63
N LEU A 187 5.70 9.94 -4.37
CA LEU A 187 6.78 9.64 -5.34
C LEU A 187 6.45 8.47 -6.30
N GLN A 188 5.22 7.93 -6.22
CA GLN A 188 4.64 6.94 -7.14
C GLN A 188 3.12 7.13 -7.18
N ALA A 189 2.68 8.13 -7.95
CA ALA A 189 1.29 8.59 -7.96
C ALA A 189 0.29 7.51 -8.42
N LEU A 190 0.75 6.60 -9.27
CA LEU A 190 -0.07 5.56 -9.91
C LEU A 190 -0.31 4.32 -9.05
N ASN A 191 0.09 4.31 -7.78
CA ASN A 191 -0.06 3.13 -6.93
C ASN A 191 -1.55 2.76 -6.74
N PRO A 192 -2.03 1.63 -7.30
CA PRO A 192 -3.44 1.24 -7.23
C PRO A 192 -3.82 0.69 -5.84
N TYR A 193 -2.85 0.44 -4.97
CA TYR A 193 -3.00 -0.26 -3.69
C TYR A 193 -3.01 0.65 -2.46
N GLY A 194 -2.94 1.99 -2.63
CA GLY A 194 -2.89 2.93 -1.51
C GLY A 194 -4.01 3.97 -1.52
N PHE A 195 -4.35 4.48 -0.35
CA PHE A 195 -5.26 5.60 -0.12
C PHE A 195 -4.54 6.94 -0.30
N GLY A 196 -5.30 7.98 -0.64
CA GLY A 196 -4.78 9.32 -0.89
C GLY A 196 -4.67 10.19 0.36
N LEU A 197 -5.54 9.97 1.34
CA LEU A 197 -5.67 10.80 2.55
C LEU A 197 -5.76 9.99 3.86
N LEU A 198 -5.84 8.65 3.80
CA LEU A 198 -5.84 7.80 4.99
C LEU A 198 -4.54 8.04 5.76
N ASN A 199 -4.62 8.36 7.05
CA ASN A 199 -3.40 8.50 7.85
C ASN A 199 -2.75 7.13 8.06
N TYR A 200 -1.43 7.13 8.24
CA TYR A 200 -0.71 5.93 8.63
C TYR A 200 -1.23 5.40 9.96
N TYR A 201 -1.36 4.09 10.04
CA TYR A 201 -1.71 3.34 11.25
C TYR A 201 -3.14 3.53 11.81
N ASP A 202 -3.88 4.58 11.45
CA ASP A 202 -5.23 4.88 11.95
C ASP A 202 -6.21 3.69 11.86
N TYR A 203 -6.10 2.91 10.79
CA TYR A 203 -6.98 1.76 10.51
C TYR A 203 -6.29 0.42 10.68
N SER A 204 -5.09 0.38 11.27
CA SER A 204 -4.40 -0.91 11.46
C SER A 204 -5.22 -1.82 12.36
N THR A 205 -5.32 -3.09 11.99
CA THR A 205 -6.18 -4.06 12.68
C THR A 205 -5.54 -5.44 12.73
N ASN A 206 -5.81 -6.15 13.82
CA ASN A 206 -5.51 -7.56 14.05
C ASN A 206 -6.76 -8.44 13.89
N SER A 207 -7.81 -7.91 13.25
CA SER A 207 -9.10 -8.59 13.05
C SER A 207 -9.47 -8.62 11.56
N ASP A 208 -10.72 -8.98 11.26
CA ASP A 208 -11.25 -9.05 9.91
C ASP A 208 -11.18 -7.70 9.20
N TYR A 209 -10.77 -7.72 7.93
CA TYR A 209 -10.72 -6.52 7.10
C TYR A 209 -11.00 -6.81 5.64
N ALA A 210 -11.44 -5.77 4.93
CA ALA A 210 -11.59 -5.75 3.49
C ALA A 210 -11.34 -4.35 2.94
N GLN A 211 -10.77 -4.27 1.75
CA GLN A 211 -10.59 -3.04 1.01
C GLN A 211 -10.82 -3.24 -0.48
N VAL A 212 -11.37 -2.20 -1.11
CA VAL A 212 -11.67 -2.16 -2.52
C VAL A 212 -11.15 -0.86 -3.09
N HIS A 213 -10.39 -0.94 -4.16
CA HIS A 213 -9.83 0.19 -4.88
C HIS A 213 -10.24 0.07 -6.33
N LEU A 214 -10.88 1.10 -6.86
CA LEU A 214 -11.30 1.21 -8.25
C LEU A 214 -10.63 2.44 -8.86
N GLN A 215 -10.11 2.31 -10.07
CA GLN A 215 -9.57 3.44 -10.82
C GLN A 215 -9.94 3.32 -12.29
N HIS A 216 -10.27 4.46 -12.89
CA HIS A 216 -10.45 4.58 -14.32
C HIS A 216 -9.60 5.76 -14.83
N ASP A 217 -8.74 5.47 -15.79
CA ASP A 217 -7.95 6.45 -16.52
C ASP A 217 -8.55 6.60 -17.92
N PHE A 218 -9.09 7.79 -18.20
CA PHE A 218 -9.78 8.07 -19.46
C PHE A 218 -8.85 8.20 -20.67
N LYS A 219 -7.52 8.23 -20.50
CA LYS A 219 -6.55 8.35 -21.61
C LYS A 219 -6.90 9.43 -22.63
N GLY A 220 -7.25 10.61 -22.13
CA GLY A 220 -7.66 11.76 -22.96
C GLY A 220 -9.07 11.69 -23.55
N PHE A 221 -9.86 10.63 -23.33
CA PHE A 221 -11.22 10.50 -23.90
C PHE A 221 -12.16 11.66 -23.52
N ILE A 222 -12.04 12.18 -22.30
CA ILE A 222 -12.83 13.32 -21.80
C ILE A 222 -12.12 14.64 -22.11
N LEU A 223 -10.92 14.85 -21.57
CA LEU A 223 -10.21 16.15 -21.68
C LEU A 223 -9.76 16.47 -23.11
N GLY A 224 -9.48 15.44 -23.92
CA GLY A 224 -9.12 15.59 -25.33
C GLY A 224 -10.26 16.07 -26.23
N LYS A 225 -11.52 16.03 -25.76
CA LYS A 225 -12.68 16.57 -26.50
C LYS A 225 -12.96 18.04 -26.21
N ILE A 226 -12.35 18.60 -25.17
CA ILE A 226 -12.56 19.99 -24.77
C ILE A 226 -11.60 20.88 -25.57
N PRO A 227 -12.09 21.82 -26.41
CA PRO A 227 -11.23 22.72 -27.17
C PRO A 227 -10.30 23.51 -26.25
N GLY A 228 -9.02 23.59 -26.60
CA GLY A 228 -7.98 24.23 -25.80
C GLY A 228 -7.24 23.23 -24.90
N LEU A 229 -7.96 22.46 -24.09
CA LEU A 229 -7.36 21.41 -23.23
C LEU A 229 -6.83 20.23 -24.05
N ASN A 230 -7.42 19.95 -25.20
CA ASN A 230 -6.97 18.91 -26.11
C ASN A 230 -5.50 19.08 -26.58
N LYS A 231 -4.95 20.29 -26.54
CA LYS A 231 -3.54 20.55 -26.87
C LYS A 231 -2.58 20.17 -25.74
N LEU A 232 -3.06 20.08 -24.51
CA LEU A 232 -2.25 19.78 -23.33
C LEU A 232 -1.99 18.28 -23.16
N ASN A 233 -2.85 17.44 -23.76
CA ASN A 233 -2.77 15.98 -23.71
C ASN A 233 -2.80 15.43 -22.27
N TYR A 234 -3.64 16.03 -21.43
CA TYR A 234 -3.86 15.59 -20.06
C TYR A 234 -4.85 14.44 -19.98
N ASP A 235 -4.65 13.57 -19.00
CA ASP A 235 -5.50 12.42 -18.73
C ASP A 235 -6.32 12.67 -17.47
N LEU A 236 -7.65 12.53 -17.57
CA LEU A 236 -8.52 12.53 -16.41
C LEU A 236 -8.51 11.14 -15.79
N ILE A 237 -8.33 11.08 -14.47
CA ILE A 237 -8.36 9.84 -13.70
C ILE A 237 -9.41 10.00 -12.60
N LEU A 238 -10.32 9.03 -12.50
CA LEU A 238 -11.25 8.93 -11.37
C LEU A 238 -10.92 7.70 -10.55
N SER A 239 -11.01 7.81 -9.23
CA SER A 239 -10.86 6.66 -8.34
C SER A 239 -11.87 6.65 -7.20
N GLY A 240 -12.21 5.45 -6.75
CA GLY A 240 -13.07 5.22 -5.60
C GLY A 240 -12.46 4.11 -4.74
N LYS A 241 -12.39 4.33 -3.43
CA LYS A 241 -11.78 3.40 -2.48
C LYS A 241 -12.65 3.23 -1.25
N ALA A 242 -12.63 2.03 -0.69
CA ALA A 242 -13.33 1.68 0.53
C ALA A 242 -12.46 0.78 1.39
N LEU A 243 -12.52 0.98 2.71
CA LEU A 243 -11.84 0.16 3.72
C LEU A 243 -12.80 -0.16 4.86
N PHE A 244 -12.85 -1.44 5.19
CA PHE A 244 -13.67 -2.05 6.23
C PHE A 244 -12.75 -2.79 7.19
N THR A 245 -12.95 -2.58 8.47
CA THR A 245 -12.21 -3.16 9.59
C THR A 245 -13.17 -3.29 10.77
N ASP A 246 -12.67 -3.61 11.96
CA ASP A 246 -13.38 -3.45 13.25
C ASP A 246 -13.78 -1.99 13.55
N ARG A 247 -13.19 -1.01 12.84
CA ARG A 247 -13.58 0.40 12.87
C ARG A 247 -14.66 0.73 11.86
N LYS A 248 -15.27 1.90 12.06
CA LYS A 248 -16.25 2.44 11.13
C LYS A 248 -15.65 2.60 9.71
N PRO A 249 -16.40 2.25 8.66
CA PRO A 249 -15.87 2.23 7.30
C PRO A 249 -15.27 3.56 6.85
N TYR A 250 -14.24 3.47 6.01
CA TYR A 250 -13.56 4.60 5.40
C TYR A 250 -13.76 4.58 3.90
N PHE A 251 -14.08 5.73 3.32
CA PHE A 251 -14.26 5.88 1.88
C PHE A 251 -13.42 7.04 1.34
N GLU A 252 -12.93 6.88 0.11
CA GLU A 252 -12.33 7.98 -0.66
C GLU A 252 -12.88 8.00 -2.08
N ALA A 253 -13.12 9.20 -2.59
CA ALA A 253 -13.28 9.45 -4.01
C ALA A 253 -12.21 10.43 -4.46
N SER A 254 -11.66 10.24 -5.66
CA SER A 254 -10.70 11.20 -6.22
C SER A 254 -10.97 11.49 -7.69
N ALA A 255 -10.61 12.71 -8.08
CA ALA A 255 -10.51 13.14 -9.46
C ALA A 255 -9.14 13.79 -9.66
N GLY A 256 -8.36 13.26 -10.60
CA GLY A 256 -7.01 13.72 -10.86
C GLY A 256 -6.72 13.99 -12.33
N ILE A 257 -5.74 14.84 -12.55
CA ILE A 257 -5.19 15.17 -13.86
C ILE A 257 -3.77 14.64 -13.89
N ASP A 258 -3.51 13.70 -14.80
CA ASP A 258 -2.18 13.12 -15.04
C ASP A 258 -1.57 13.66 -16.34
N ASN A 259 -0.33 13.26 -16.61
CA ASN A 259 0.45 13.66 -17.77
C ASN A 259 0.75 15.17 -17.81
N ILE A 260 0.93 15.79 -16.64
CA ILE A 260 1.26 17.21 -16.51
C ILE A 260 2.77 17.40 -16.71
N GLY A 261 3.14 18.26 -17.65
CA GLY A 261 4.53 18.66 -17.92
C GLY A 261 4.75 19.19 -19.33
N PHE A 262 5.98 19.14 -19.83
CA PHE A 262 6.40 19.75 -21.09
C PHE A 262 7.04 18.73 -22.04
N GLY A 263 6.58 18.69 -23.29
CA GLY A 263 7.09 17.77 -24.31
C GLY A 263 6.94 16.30 -23.88
N LYS A 264 8.04 15.56 -23.85
CA LYS A 264 8.08 14.16 -23.38
C LYS A 264 8.24 14.04 -21.85
N PHE A 265 8.57 15.13 -21.17
CA PHE A 265 8.77 15.15 -19.72
C PHE A 265 7.46 15.55 -19.03
N ARG A 266 6.67 14.55 -18.65
CA ARG A 266 5.34 14.74 -18.03
C ARG A 266 5.18 13.91 -16.75
N PRO A 267 6.01 14.16 -15.72
CA PRO A 267 6.03 13.32 -14.53
C PRO A 267 4.92 13.67 -13.53
N PHE A 268 4.24 14.80 -13.68
CA PHE A 268 3.38 15.32 -12.62
C PHE A 268 1.93 14.87 -12.78
N ARG A 269 1.32 14.61 -11.64
CA ARG A 269 -0.11 14.33 -11.48
C ARG A 269 -0.65 15.15 -10.31
N VAL A 270 -1.88 15.64 -10.41
CA VAL A 270 -2.56 16.32 -9.30
C VAL A 270 -3.93 15.70 -9.11
N ASP A 271 -4.20 15.15 -7.93
CA ASP A 271 -5.49 14.60 -7.55
C ASP A 271 -6.16 15.48 -6.49
N TYR A 272 -7.43 15.81 -6.69
CA TYR A 272 -8.30 16.19 -5.59
C TYR A 272 -8.91 14.91 -5.00
N VAL A 273 -8.61 14.65 -3.74
CA VAL A 273 -9.14 13.49 -3.00
C VAL A 273 -10.11 13.98 -1.95
N HIS A 274 -11.25 13.31 -1.83
CA HIS A 274 -12.24 13.56 -0.79
C HIS A 274 -12.43 12.29 0.03
N SER A 275 -12.19 12.38 1.32
CA SER A 275 -12.29 11.28 2.28
C SER A 275 -13.53 11.45 3.16
N ILE A 276 -14.17 10.32 3.46
CA ILE A 276 -15.37 10.23 4.27
C ILE A 276 -15.17 9.12 5.30
N THR A 277 -15.18 9.49 6.57
CA THR A 277 -15.25 8.57 7.71
C THR A 277 -16.32 9.04 8.68
N SER A 278 -16.73 8.19 9.62
CA SER A 278 -17.81 8.49 10.55
C SER A 278 -17.42 9.57 11.56
N GLY A 279 -17.70 10.82 11.19
CA GLY A 279 -17.44 12.02 11.99
C GLY A 279 -16.48 13.02 11.33
N ARG A 280 -15.85 12.65 10.20
CA ARG A 280 -14.96 13.56 9.48
C ARG A 280 -15.12 13.36 7.97
N SER A 281 -15.43 14.45 7.28
CA SER A 281 -15.39 14.56 5.83
C SER A 281 -14.46 15.70 5.48
N TYR A 282 -13.46 15.43 4.64
CA TYR A 282 -12.54 16.47 4.19
C TYR A 282 -11.90 16.11 2.86
N GLY A 283 -11.57 17.14 2.09
CA GLY A 283 -10.85 17.02 0.84
C GLY A 283 -9.49 17.71 0.88
N ALA A 284 -8.56 17.23 0.07
CA ALA A 284 -7.25 17.83 -0.11
C ALA A 284 -6.67 17.48 -1.49
N PHE A 285 -5.79 18.35 -1.97
CA PHE A 285 -4.98 18.06 -3.14
C PHE A 285 -3.78 17.19 -2.77
N VAL A 286 -3.49 16.22 -3.62
CA VAL A 286 -2.32 15.34 -3.54
C VAL A 286 -1.53 15.48 -4.83
N VAL A 287 -0.23 15.77 -4.71
CA VAL A 287 0.67 15.91 -5.85
C VAL A 287 1.47 14.63 -6.06
N GLY A 288 1.26 14.00 -7.20
CA GLY A 288 1.99 12.84 -7.64
C GLY A 288 3.19 13.19 -8.50
N ILE A 289 4.31 12.50 -8.30
CA ILE A 289 5.47 12.59 -9.17
C ILE A 289 5.83 11.17 -9.62
N ASN A 290 5.71 10.91 -10.92
CA ASN A 290 6.13 9.69 -11.58
C ASN A 290 7.48 9.97 -12.26
N PHE A 291 8.57 9.66 -11.58
CA PHE A 291 9.86 9.51 -12.27
C PHE A 291 9.75 8.22 -13.08
N GLY A 292 9.76 8.33 -14.41
CA GLY A 292 9.86 7.16 -15.28
C GLY A 292 11.20 6.48 -15.04
N LEU A 293 11.22 5.54 -14.09
CA LEU A 293 12.29 4.59 -13.83
C LEU A 293 11.82 3.21 -14.28
#